data_AF-A0A126R9G7-F1
#
_entry.id   AF-A0A126R9G7-F1
#
_cell.length_a   1.000
_cell.length_b   1.000
_cell.length_c   1.000
_cell.angle_alpha   90.00
_cell.angle_beta   90.00
_cell.angle_gamma   90.00
#
_symmetry.space_group_name_H-M   'P 1'
#
loop_
_entity.id
_entity.type
_entity.pdbx_description
1 polymer ?
#
loop_
_entity_poly.entity_id
_entity_poly.type
_entity_poly.pdbx_seq_one_letter_code
_entity_poly.pdbx_strand_id
1 'polypeptide(L)'
;MSCHLLSEPLPPTTLQHAAEQERARRAAASKASVEAGKVSVEKADYDDAIWSNIVHFFRRWSGDTREPQGWSEAQREIMSKSARATYKRMLEVLDGSTRQEDFDKLKGLRDIWYALEFTLLYCKVYPQPRPHCIPGRTAAA
;
A
#
# COMPACT_ATOMS: atom_id res chain seq x y z
N MET A 1 -13.00 -14.10 -13.52
CA MET A 1 -13.03 -14.43 -12.08
C MET A 1 -11.64 -14.92 -11.71
N SER A 2 -10.97 -14.25 -10.76
CA SER A 2 -9.56 -14.50 -10.46
C SER A 2 -9.40 -15.87 -9.78
N CYS A 3 -8.58 -16.76 -10.34
CA CYS A 3 -8.27 -18.10 -9.84
C CYS A 3 -7.60 -18.13 -8.45
N HIS A 4 -7.44 -16.98 -7.81
CA HIS A 4 -6.77 -16.81 -6.53
C HIS A 4 -7.72 -16.73 -5.32
N LEU A 5 -9.04 -16.81 -5.54
CA LEU A 5 -10.04 -16.96 -4.46
C LEU A 5 -10.01 -18.34 -3.76
N LEU A 6 -9.16 -19.27 -4.21
CA LEU A 6 -9.02 -20.62 -3.66
C LEU A 6 -7.78 -20.79 -2.76
N SER A 7 -6.93 -19.77 -2.65
CA SER A 7 -5.84 -19.75 -1.67
C SER A 7 -6.38 -19.19 -0.36
N GLU A 8 -6.00 -19.77 0.78
CA GLU A 8 -6.24 -19.13 2.07
C GLU A 8 -5.74 -17.67 2.01
N PRO A 9 -6.52 -16.70 2.54
CA PRO A 9 -6.11 -15.31 2.54
C PRO A 9 -4.76 -15.19 3.27
N LEU A 10 -3.82 -14.43 2.69
CA LEU A 10 -2.52 -14.23 3.31
C LEU A 10 -2.71 -13.73 4.75
N PRO A 11 -1.97 -14.27 5.73
CA PRO A 11 -2.14 -13.85 7.10
C PRO A 11 -1.77 -12.36 7.22
N PRO A 12 -2.48 -11.60 8.07
CA PRO A 12 -2.30 -10.16 8.19
C PRO A 12 -0.85 -9.73 8.47
N THR A 13 -0.11 -10.56 9.22
CA THR A 13 1.30 -10.35 9.54
C THR A 13 2.21 -10.46 8.31
N THR A 14 1.91 -11.35 7.36
CA THR A 14 2.63 -11.42 6.08
C THR A 14 2.39 -10.18 5.24
N LEU A 15 1.16 -9.69 5.18
CA LEU A 15 0.82 -8.46 4.45
C LEU A 15 1.44 -7.22 5.10
N GLN A 16 1.45 -7.16 6.45
CA GLN A 16 2.17 -6.12 7.18
C GLN A 16 3.65 -6.13 6.82
N HIS A 17 4.30 -7.29 6.87
CA HIS A 17 5.73 -7.41 6.58
C HIS A 17 6.05 -7.00 5.13
N ALA A 18 5.23 -7.44 4.17
CA ALA A 18 5.37 -7.04 2.77
C ALA A 18 5.21 -5.52 2.59
N ALA A 19 4.26 -4.89 3.28
CA ALA A 19 4.06 -3.44 3.25
C ALA A 19 5.23 -2.68 3.89
N GLU A 20 5.81 -3.19 4.99
CA GLU A 20 6.98 -2.60 5.64
C GLU A 20 8.22 -2.65 4.75
N GLN A 21 8.47 -3.81 4.12
CA GLN A 21 9.56 -3.97 3.15
C GLN A 21 9.40 -3.05 1.93
N GLU A 22 8.19 -2.98 1.37
CA GLU A 22 7.93 -2.13 0.22
C GLU A 22 8.04 -0.65 0.55
N ARG A 23 7.58 -0.23 1.74
CA ARG A 23 7.80 1.13 2.25
C ARG A 23 9.29 1.45 2.32
N ALA A 24 10.10 0.59 2.93
CA ALA A 24 11.54 0.81 3.06
C ALA A 24 12.23 0.90 1.69
N ARG A 25 11.86 0.02 0.76
CA ARG A 25 12.38 0.02 -0.62
C ARG A 25 12.03 1.32 -1.34
N ARG A 26 10.79 1.79 -1.22
CA ARG A 26 10.33 3.04 -1.84
C ARG A 26 10.96 4.26 -1.21
N ALA A 27 11.10 4.31 0.12
CA ALA A 27 11.79 5.40 0.81
C ALA A 27 13.24 5.56 0.31
N ALA A 28 13.96 4.44 0.16
CA ALA A 28 15.31 4.45 -0.41
C ALA A 28 15.33 4.94 -1.87
N ALA A 29 14.41 4.45 -2.71
CA ALA A 29 14.32 4.85 -4.11
C ALA A 29 13.90 6.32 -4.30
N SER A 30 12.98 6.81 -3.46
CA SER A 30 12.52 8.19 -3.44
C SER A 30 13.64 9.13 -2.99
N LYS A 31 14.38 8.78 -1.94
CA LYS A 31 15.56 9.53 -1.50
C LYS A 31 16.57 9.69 -2.63
N ALA A 32 16.94 8.59 -3.30
CA ALA A 32 17.85 8.64 -4.44
C ALA A 32 17.30 9.47 -5.61
N SER A 33 15.99 9.46 -5.83
CA SER A 33 15.33 10.24 -6.89
C SER A 33 15.25 11.73 -6.58
N VAL A 34 15.09 12.10 -5.31
CA VAL A 34 15.16 13.48 -4.81
C VAL A 34 16.57 14.02 -4.93
N GLU A 35 17.57 13.26 -4.50
CA GLU A 35 19.00 13.63 -4.65
C GLU A 35 19.38 13.84 -6.12
N ALA A 36 18.79 13.06 -7.03
CA ALA A 36 18.98 13.19 -8.48
C ALA A 36 18.10 14.27 -9.14
N GLY A 37 17.29 15.03 -8.38
CA GLY A 37 16.41 16.08 -8.90
C GLY A 37 15.24 15.58 -9.78
N LYS A 38 14.92 14.28 -9.73
CA LYS A 38 13.88 13.66 -10.57
C LYS A 38 12.48 13.75 -9.95
N VAL A 39 12.42 13.90 -8.63
CA VAL A 39 11.19 13.94 -7.83
C VAL A 39 11.35 15.01 -6.75
N SER A 40 10.28 15.75 -6.45
CA SER A 40 10.31 16.73 -5.35
C SER A 40 10.23 16.04 -3.99
N VAL A 41 10.71 16.71 -2.94
CA VAL A 41 10.66 16.20 -1.56
C VAL A 41 9.21 15.94 -1.14
N GLU A 42 8.30 16.84 -1.47
CA GLU A 42 6.89 16.73 -1.11
C GLU A 42 6.24 15.50 -1.73
N LYS A 43 6.63 15.15 -2.96
CA LYS A 43 6.12 13.95 -3.63
C LYS A 43 6.69 12.67 -3.00
N ALA A 44 7.93 12.70 -2.53
CA ALA A 44 8.53 11.58 -1.80
C ALA A 44 7.86 11.37 -0.43
N ASP A 45 7.65 12.45 0.33
CA ASP A 45 6.97 12.43 1.63
C ASP A 45 5.52 11.94 1.48
N TYR A 46 4.84 12.35 0.41
CA TYR A 46 3.49 11.91 0.12
C TYR A 46 3.39 10.41 -0.18
N ASP A 47 4.33 9.84 -0.94
CA ASP A 47 4.39 8.38 -1.17
C ASP A 47 4.69 7.63 0.14
N ASP A 48 5.61 8.13 0.97
CA ASP A 48 5.90 7.52 2.28
C ASP A 48 4.67 7.55 3.22
N ALA A 49 3.92 8.66 3.25
CA ALA A 49 2.71 8.77 4.05
C ALA A 49 1.66 7.73 3.63
N ILE A 50 1.50 7.48 2.33
CA ILE A 50 0.62 6.41 1.83
C ILE A 50 1.10 5.06 2.37
N TRP A 51 2.37 4.71 2.18
CA TRP A 51 2.85 3.40 2.62
C TRP A 51 2.87 3.22 4.13
N SER A 52 3.13 4.29 4.89
CA SER A 52 2.98 4.31 6.34
C SER A 52 1.57 3.93 6.77
N ASN A 53 0.56 4.50 6.12
CA ASN A 53 -0.83 4.25 6.46
C ASN A 53 -1.32 2.85 6.00
N ILE A 54 -0.78 2.30 4.91
CA ILE A 54 -0.98 0.89 4.52
C ILE A 54 -0.42 -0.06 5.60
N VAL A 55 0.80 0.20 6.10
CA VAL A 55 1.38 -0.58 7.20
C VAL A 55 0.51 -0.52 8.44
N HIS A 56 0.03 0.67 8.81
CA HIS A 56 -0.87 0.84 9.95
C HIS A 56 -2.20 0.09 9.78
N PHE A 57 -2.75 0.07 8.57
CA PHE A 57 -3.94 -0.72 8.28
C PHE A 57 -3.74 -2.22 8.59
N PHE A 58 -2.62 -2.82 8.18
CA PHE A 58 -2.34 -4.23 8.48
C PHE A 58 -2.01 -4.48 9.95
N ARG A 59 -1.44 -3.49 10.67
CA ARG A 59 -1.29 -3.56 12.13
C ARG A 59 -2.64 -3.59 12.84
N ARG A 60 -3.58 -2.73 12.42
CA ARG A 60 -4.96 -2.70 12.94
C ARG A 60 -5.67 -4.03 12.71
N TRP A 61 -5.49 -4.63 11.53
CA TRP A 61 -5.99 -5.96 11.23
C TRP A 61 -5.37 -7.04 12.12
N SER A 62 -4.08 -6.90 12.46
CA SER A 62 -3.35 -7.83 13.33
C SER A 62 -3.61 -7.61 14.82
N GLY A 63 -4.51 -6.69 15.20
CA GLY A 63 -4.95 -6.46 16.59
C GLY A 63 -4.49 -5.15 17.23
N ASP A 64 -3.78 -4.26 16.51
CA ASP A 64 -3.56 -2.87 16.98
C ASP A 64 -4.91 -2.16 17.13
N THR A 65 -5.05 -1.24 18.08
CA THR A 65 -6.29 -0.51 18.36
C THR A 65 -6.34 0.88 17.71
N ARG A 66 -5.22 1.35 17.15
CA ARG A 66 -5.18 2.64 16.47
C ARG A 66 -5.85 2.57 15.11
N GLU A 67 -6.75 3.50 14.85
CA GLU A 67 -7.41 3.60 13.55
C GLU A 67 -6.43 4.15 12.49
N PRO A 68 -6.36 3.52 11.30
CA PRO A 68 -5.59 4.06 10.19
C PRO A 68 -6.15 5.43 9.80
N GLN A 69 -5.27 6.28 9.28
CA GLN A 69 -5.69 7.58 8.80
C GLN A 69 -6.63 7.45 7.62
N GLY A 70 -7.49 8.44 7.53
CA GLY A 70 -8.34 8.61 6.40
C GLY A 70 -7.62 8.85 5.08
N TRP A 71 -8.07 8.17 4.02
CA TRP A 71 -7.59 8.37 2.66
C TRP A 71 -8.40 9.41 1.90
N SER A 72 -7.72 10.39 1.31
CA SER A 72 -8.30 11.30 0.32
C SER A 72 -8.52 10.58 -1.03
N GLU A 73 -9.32 11.18 -1.91
CA GLU A 73 -9.51 10.65 -3.28
C GLU A 73 -8.21 10.57 -4.06
N ALA A 74 -7.36 11.60 -3.99
CA ALA A 74 -6.05 11.61 -4.64
C ALA A 74 -5.15 10.46 -4.17
N GLN A 75 -5.12 10.16 -2.86
CA GLN A 75 -4.35 9.02 -2.32
C GLN A 75 -4.88 7.69 -2.84
N ARG A 76 -6.21 7.53 -2.87
CA ARG A 76 -6.85 6.31 -3.40
C ARG A 76 -6.55 6.12 -4.89
N GLU A 77 -6.51 7.19 -5.66
CA GLU A 77 -6.13 7.13 -7.08
C GLU A 77 -4.67 6.68 -7.27
N ILE A 78 -3.74 7.21 -6.47
CA ILE A 78 -2.32 6.83 -6.49
C ILE A 78 -2.13 5.36 -6.09
N MET A 79 -2.84 4.91 -5.04
CA MET A 79 -2.85 3.50 -4.65
C MET A 79 -3.41 2.61 -5.76
N SER A 80 -4.49 3.03 -6.44
CA SER A 80 -5.06 2.29 -7.57
C SER A 80 -4.09 2.18 -8.75
N LYS A 81 -3.41 3.27 -9.09
CA LYS A 81 -2.34 3.28 -10.11
C LYS A 81 -1.19 2.37 -9.70
N SER A 82 -0.79 2.39 -8.43
CA SER A 82 0.25 1.50 -7.89
C SER A 82 -0.16 0.03 -7.97
N ALA A 83 -1.40 -0.32 -7.61
CA ALA A 83 -1.90 -1.69 -7.70
C ALA A 83 -1.87 -2.20 -9.15
N ARG A 84 -2.34 -1.38 -10.10
CA ARG A 84 -2.28 -1.70 -11.54
C ARG A 84 -0.84 -1.88 -12.04
N ALA A 85 0.07 -1.00 -11.64
CA ALA A 85 1.47 -1.09 -12.03
C ALA A 85 2.15 -2.35 -11.46
N THR A 86 1.88 -2.70 -10.20
CA THR A 86 2.39 -3.93 -9.58
C THR A 86 1.84 -5.17 -10.29
N TYR A 87 0.54 -5.19 -10.60
CA TYR A 87 -0.07 -6.30 -11.35
C TYR A 87 0.53 -6.45 -12.74
N LYS A 88 0.71 -5.35 -13.49
CA LYS A 88 1.37 -5.37 -14.79
C LYS A 88 2.78 -5.95 -14.69
N ARG A 89 3.55 -5.54 -13.67
CA ARG A 89 4.90 -6.06 -13.44
C ARG A 89 4.89 -7.55 -13.10
N MET A 90 3.88 -8.06 -12.40
CA MET A 90 3.73 -9.50 -12.18
C MET A 90 3.56 -10.24 -13.50
N LEU A 91 2.72 -9.73 -14.42
CA LEU A 91 2.54 -10.33 -15.75
C LEU A 91 3.85 -10.32 -16.54
N GLU A 92 4.58 -9.21 -16.53
CA GLU A 92 5.88 -9.08 -17.20
C GLU A 92 6.92 -10.08 -16.65
N VAL A 93 6.94 -10.30 -15.33
CA VAL A 93 7.82 -11.31 -14.73
C VAL A 93 7.36 -12.71 -15.12
N LEU A 94 6.06 -13.00 -15.05
CA LEU A 94 5.50 -14.31 -15.38
C LEU A 94 5.81 -14.71 -16.83
N ASP A 95 5.64 -13.79 -17.79
CA ASP A 95 5.89 -14.04 -19.21
C ASP A 95 7.37 -14.38 -19.51
N GLY A 96 8.30 -13.87 -18.69
CA GLY A 96 9.73 -14.16 -18.79
C GLY A 96 10.25 -15.24 -17.83
N SER A 97 9.39 -15.81 -16.99
CA SER A 97 9.80 -16.65 -15.87
C SER A 97 10.30 -18.00 -16.34
N THR A 98 11.55 -18.34 -15.99
CA THR A 98 12.11 -19.68 -16.22
C THR A 98 12.89 -20.21 -15.01
N ARG A 99 13.13 -19.37 -13.99
CA ARG A 99 13.98 -19.68 -12.84
C ARG A 99 13.22 -19.55 -11.52
N GLN A 100 13.71 -20.22 -10.47
CA GLN A 100 13.14 -20.15 -9.12
C GLN A 100 13.09 -18.71 -8.58
N GLU A 101 14.11 -17.91 -8.86
CA GLU A 101 14.19 -16.49 -8.45
C GLU A 101 13.05 -15.65 -9.03
N ASP A 102 12.55 -15.99 -10.23
CA ASP A 102 11.41 -15.31 -10.84
C ASP A 102 10.12 -15.59 -10.06
N PHE A 103 9.95 -16.83 -9.55
CA PHE A 103 8.82 -17.20 -8.71
C PHE A 103 8.85 -16.54 -7.33
N ASP A 104 10.03 -16.38 -6.72
CA ASP A 104 10.16 -15.64 -5.46
C ASP A 104 9.85 -14.15 -5.65
N LYS A 105 10.28 -13.57 -6.77
CA LYS A 105 9.93 -12.20 -7.17
C LYS A 105 8.42 -12.05 -7.43
N LEU A 106 7.80 -13.02 -8.10
CA LEU A 106 6.34 -13.06 -8.30
C LEU A 106 5.60 -13.10 -6.97
N LYS A 107 6.07 -13.90 -6.01
CA LYS A 107 5.50 -13.96 -4.66
C LYS A 107 5.57 -12.60 -3.96
N GLY A 108 6.73 -11.95 -3.96
CA GLY A 108 6.88 -10.62 -3.37
C GLY A 108 5.96 -9.57 -4.02
N LEU A 109 5.89 -9.55 -5.36
CA LEU A 109 5.00 -8.64 -6.08
C LEU A 109 3.52 -8.91 -5.79
N ARG A 110 3.13 -10.18 -5.68
CA ARG A 110 1.78 -10.59 -5.33
C ARG A 110 1.40 -10.11 -3.93
N ASP A 111 2.28 -10.25 -2.94
CA ASP A 111 2.01 -9.83 -1.57
C ASP A 111 1.84 -8.30 -1.47
N ILE A 112 2.65 -7.54 -2.23
CA ILE A 112 2.50 -6.08 -2.39
C ILE A 112 1.17 -5.72 -3.08
N TRP A 113 0.81 -6.44 -4.14
CA TRP A 113 -0.45 -6.21 -4.85
C TRP A 113 -1.66 -6.47 -3.94
N TYR A 114 -1.64 -7.56 -3.16
CA TYR A 114 -2.66 -7.83 -2.16
C TYR A 114 -2.73 -6.73 -1.11
N ALA A 115 -1.59 -6.24 -0.62
CA ALA A 115 -1.57 -5.16 0.35
C ALA A 115 -2.31 -3.91 -0.17
N LEU A 116 -2.09 -3.55 -1.43
CA LEU A 116 -2.74 -2.41 -2.08
C LEU A 116 -4.22 -2.64 -2.37
N GLU A 117 -4.56 -3.75 -3.03
CA GLU A 117 -5.94 -4.03 -3.44
C GLU A 117 -6.85 -4.20 -2.23
N PHE A 118 -6.38 -4.93 -1.23
CA PHE A 118 -7.16 -5.17 -0.02
C PHE A 118 -7.41 -3.88 0.76
N THR A 119 -6.40 -3.00 0.88
CA THR A 119 -6.59 -1.69 1.51
C THR A 119 -7.58 -0.83 0.72
N LEU A 120 -7.53 -0.84 -0.62
CA LEU A 120 -8.49 -0.13 -1.48
C LEU A 120 -9.92 -0.65 -1.33
N LEU A 121 -10.10 -1.98 -1.26
CA LEU A 121 -11.41 -2.60 -1.05
C LEU A 121 -11.96 -2.26 0.34
N TYR A 122 -11.12 -2.32 1.37
CA TYR A 122 -11.52 -1.89 2.71
C TYR A 122 -12.01 -0.44 2.72
N CYS A 123 -11.31 0.47 2.03
CA CYS A 123 -11.74 1.87 1.91
C CYS A 123 -13.07 2.07 1.18
N LYS A 124 -13.49 1.13 0.34
CA LYS A 124 -14.81 1.17 -0.33
C LYS A 124 -15.93 0.68 0.58
N VAL A 125 -15.68 -0.37 1.36
CA VAL A 125 -16.66 -0.96 2.29
C VAL A 125 -16.80 -0.12 3.56
N TYR A 126 -15.69 0.45 4.03
CA TYR A 126 -15.60 1.33 5.18
C TYR A 126 -15.06 2.69 4.73
N PRO A 127 -15.86 3.49 4.01
CA PRO A 127 -15.46 4.82 3.57
C PRO A 127 -15.40 5.76 4.77
N GLN A 128 -14.29 5.69 5.52
CA GLN A 128 -13.94 6.53 6.66
C GLN A 128 -14.94 6.59 7.83
N PRO A 129 -14.47 6.49 9.09
CA PRO A 129 -15.17 7.19 10.15
C PRO A 129 -15.14 8.68 9.78
N ARG A 130 -16.30 9.36 9.84
CA ARG A 130 -16.33 10.84 9.72
C ARG A 130 -15.24 11.40 10.63
N PRO A 131 -14.52 12.46 10.24
CA PRO A 131 -13.53 13.08 11.11
C PRO A 131 -14.20 13.27 12.46
N HIS A 132 -13.67 12.63 13.50
CA HIS A 132 -14.12 12.91 14.85
C HIS A 132 -13.97 14.42 15.00
N CYS A 133 -15.08 15.14 15.11
CA CYS A 133 -15.07 16.48 15.66
C CYS A 133 -14.28 16.34 16.95
N ILE A 134 -13.07 16.88 17.00
CA ILE A 134 -12.35 17.01 18.27
C ILE A 134 -13.28 17.88 19.12
N PRO A 135 -13.90 17.37 20.20
CA PRO A 135 -14.71 18.22 21.05
C PRO A 135 -13.73 19.24 21.66
N GLY A 136 -13.81 20.50 21.21
CA GLY A 136 -13.00 21.59 21.76
C GLY A 136 -12.13 22.38 20.79
N ARG A 137 -12.10 22.10 19.47
CA ARG A 137 -11.50 23.04 18.50
C ARG A 137 -12.60 23.80 17.77
N THR A 138 -13.01 24.91 18.37
CA THR A 138 -13.83 25.93 17.74
C THR A 138 -13.20 26.35 16.41
N ALA A 139 -13.98 26.31 15.34
CA ALA A 139 -13.66 27.02 14.12
C ALA A 139 -13.67 28.51 14.44
N ALA A 140 -12.49 29.13 14.42
CA ALA A 140 -12.36 30.58 14.38
C ALA A 140 -12.18 30.97 12.91
N ALA A 141 -13.27 31.43 12.29
CA ALA A 141 -13.34 32.49 11.27
C ALA A 141 -14.81 32.78 11.00
#